data_AF-A0A525CUW7-F1
#
_entry.id   AF-A0A525CUW7-F1
#
_cell.length_a   1.000
_cell.length_b   1.000
_cell.length_c   1.000
_cell.angle_alpha   90.00
_cell.angle_beta   90.00
_cell.angle_gamma   90.00
#
_symmetry.space_group_name_H-M   'P 1'
#
loop_
_entity.id
_entity.type
_entity.pdbx_description
1 polymer ?
#
loop_
_entity_poly.entity_id
_entity_poly.type
_entity_poly.pdbx_seq_one_letter_code
_entity_poly.pdbx_strand_id
1 'polypeptide(L)'
;MLIWAEKDRVIKKLENTLSEIKTLKGLIPICSKCKKIRDDQGYWNILEAYIEKHSDASFSHGICNDCQDELYGDQDWYVEMKQDNRKGN
;
A
#
# COMPACT_ATOMS: atom_id res chain seq x y z
N MET A 1 -40.03 23.57 0.72
CA MET A 1 -39.01 23.77 -0.33
C MET A 1 -37.62 24.05 0.23
N LEU A 2 -37.47 24.85 1.30
CA LEU A 2 -36.15 25.17 1.91
C LEU A 2 -35.48 23.98 2.66
N ILE A 3 -36.26 23.10 3.29
CA ILE A 3 -35.74 21.98 4.09
C ILE A 3 -35.05 20.91 3.21
N TRP A 4 -35.55 20.69 1.99
CA TRP A 4 -34.98 19.73 1.05
C TRP A 4 -33.62 20.20 0.52
N ALA A 5 -33.49 21.50 0.23
CA ALA A 5 -32.23 22.11 -0.20
C ALA A 5 -31.13 22.02 0.86
N GLU A 6 -31.46 22.20 2.15
CA GLU A 6 -30.49 22.08 3.24
C GLU A 6 -30.04 20.62 3.44
N LYS A 7 -30.98 19.67 3.32
CA LYS A 7 -30.67 18.23 3.38
C LYS A 7 -29.71 17.83 2.26
N ASP A 8 -29.96 18.26 1.03
CA ASP A 8 -29.12 17.97 -0.12
C ASP A 8 -27.74 18.62 0.00
N ARG A 9 -27.65 19.81 0.60
CA ARG A 9 -26.38 20.47 0.90
C ARG A 9 -25.55 19.68 1.90
N VAL A 10 -26.17 19.17 2.97
CA VAL A 10 -25.49 18.36 3.99
C VAL A 10 -25.04 17.02 3.42
N ILE A 11 -25.87 16.36 2.61
CA ILE A 11 -25.52 15.10 1.92
C ILE A 11 -24.34 15.34 0.98
N LYS A 12 -24.40 16.39 0.15
CA LYS A 12 -23.32 16.72 -0.78
C LYS A 12 -22.03 17.09 -0.09
N LYS A 13 -22.10 17.78 1.07
CA LYS A 13 -20.93 18.06 1.91
C LYS A 13 -20.33 16.78 2.50
N LEU A 14 -21.18 15.84 2.92
CA LEU A 14 -20.76 14.55 3.42
C LEU A 14 -20.11 13.70 2.32
N GLU A 15 -20.72 13.62 1.14
CA GLU A 15 -20.18 12.95 -0.05
C GLU A 15 -18.84 13.54 -0.49
N ASN A 16 -18.72 14.87 -0.51
CA ASN A 16 -17.46 15.54 -0.85
C ASN A 16 -16.36 15.25 0.19
N THR A 17 -16.69 15.29 1.48
CA THR A 17 -15.74 14.96 2.55
C THR A 17 -15.29 13.50 2.44
N LEU A 18 -16.21 12.58 2.11
CA LEU A 18 -15.91 11.16 1.89
C LEU A 18 -15.07 10.93 0.63
N SER A 19 -15.27 11.74 -0.42
CA SER A 19 -14.48 11.71 -1.65
C SER A 19 -13.04 12.22 -1.45
N GLU A 20 -12.85 13.17 -0.54
CA GLU A 20 -11.53 13.74 -0.22
C GLU A 20 -10.65 12.82 0.66
N ILE A 21 -11.24 11.87 1.40
CA ILE A 21 -10.52 10.99 2.33
C ILE A 21 -9.77 9.83 1.63
N LYS A 22 -9.99 9.57 0.34
CA LYS A 22 -9.52 8.32 -0.31
C LYS A 22 -8.38 8.45 -1.32
N THR A 23 -7.62 9.53 -1.29
CA THR A 23 -6.42 9.62 -2.13
C THR A 23 -5.29 10.28 -1.35
N LEU A 24 -4.12 9.64 -1.37
CA LEU A 24 -2.82 10.24 -1.02
C LEU A 24 -2.55 11.42 -1.98
N LYS A 25 -3.31 12.52 -1.85
CA LYS A 25 -3.08 13.74 -2.61
C LYS A 25 -2.00 14.54 -1.90
N GLY A 26 -0.78 14.49 -2.42
CA GLY A 26 0.34 15.27 -1.90
C GLY A 26 1.68 14.57 -2.07
N LEU A 27 2.75 15.28 -1.74
CA LEU A 27 4.09 14.71 -1.63
C LEU A 27 4.19 13.93 -0.32
N ILE A 28 4.46 12.63 -0.38
CA ILE A 28 4.76 11.82 0.80
C ILE A 28 6.26 11.95 1.08
N PRO A 29 6.67 12.62 2.17
CA PRO A 29 8.08 12.76 2.50
C PRO A 29 8.64 11.40 2.95
N ILE A 30 9.60 10.86 2.18
CA ILE A 30 10.28 9.61 2.49
C ILE A 30 11.75 9.83 2.83
N CYS A 31 12.32 8.95 3.64
CA CYS A 31 13.76 8.92 3.87
C CYS A 31 14.46 8.29 2.65
N SER A 32 15.38 9.01 2.01
CA SER A 32 16.07 8.51 0.81
C SER A 32 16.87 7.22 1.06
N LYS A 33 17.35 7.01 2.29
CA LYS A 33 18.13 5.82 2.69
C LYS A 33 17.26 4.61 3.02
N CYS A 34 16.33 4.73 3.97
CA CYS A 34 15.57 3.59 4.50
C CYS A 34 14.10 3.55 4.07
N LYS A 35 13.65 4.51 3.25
CA LYS A 35 12.30 4.60 2.67
C LYS A 35 11.14 4.72 3.67
N LYS A 36 11.42 4.89 4.97
CA LYS A 36 10.41 5.26 5.97
C LYS A 36 9.68 6.54 5.57
N ILE A 37 8.40 6.64 5.90
CA ILE A 37 7.55 7.80 5.65
C ILE A 37 7.55 8.70 6.89
N ARG A 38 7.69 10.01 6.69
CA ARG A 38 7.49 10.99 7.76
C ARG A 38 6.02 11.42 7.80
N ASP A 39 5.38 11.30 8.95
CA ASP A 39 4.01 11.78 9.14
C ASP A 39 3.95 13.27 9.52
N ASP A 40 2.73 13.80 9.66
CA ASP A 40 2.47 15.21 9.99
C ASP A 40 2.95 15.61 11.39
N GLN A 41 3.21 14.63 12.28
CA GLN A 41 3.78 14.86 13.61
C GLN A 41 5.32 14.81 13.59
N GLY A 42 5.92 14.47 12.44
CA GLY A 42 7.35 14.36 12.25
C GLY A 42 7.94 13.00 12.59
N TYR A 43 7.10 11.98 12.90
CA TYR A 43 7.57 10.63 13.19
C TYR A 43 7.84 9.84 11.92
N TRP A 44 8.81 8.93 11.99
CA TRP A 44 9.19 8.04 10.89
C TRP A 44 8.52 6.69 11.02
N ASN A 45 7.57 6.42 10.15
CA ASN A 45 6.79 5.18 10.08
C ASN A 45 7.33 4.27 8.98
N ILE A 46 7.21 2.96 9.16
CA ILE A 46 7.39 2.01 8.04
C ILE A 46 6.27 2.22 7.01
N LEU A 47 6.55 1.88 5.75
CA LEU A 47 5.67 2.15 4.62
C LEU A 47 4.30 1.51 4.81
N GLU A 48 4.30 0.23 5.18
CA GLU A 48 3.12 -0.61 5.38
C GLU A 48 2.21 0.01 6.44
N ALA A 49 2.76 0.28 7.63
CA ALA A 49 2.00 0.87 8.75
C ALA A 49 1.41 2.24 8.40
N TYR A 50 2.13 3.07 7.64
CA TYR A 50 1.61 4.36 7.20
C TYR A 50 0.44 4.17 6.21
N ILE A 51 0.60 3.31 5.20
CA ILE A 51 -0.44 3.11 4.19
C ILE A 51 -1.68 2.46 4.80
N GLU A 52 -1.55 1.45 5.66
CA GLU A 52 -2.68 0.82 6.35
C GLU A 52 -3.44 1.80 7.26
N LYS A 53 -2.72 2.73 7.91
CA LYS A 53 -3.35 3.75 8.75
C LYS A 53 -4.10 4.81 7.95
N HIS A 54 -3.66 5.10 6.73
CA HIS A 54 -4.15 6.21 5.91
C HIS A 54 -4.95 5.76 4.67
N SER A 55 -5.29 4.48 4.55
CA SER A 55 -6.10 3.94 3.45
C SER A 55 -6.84 2.66 3.85
N ASP A 56 -7.75 2.19 2.99
CA ASP A 56 -8.45 0.91 3.18
C ASP A 56 -7.58 -0.31 2.72
N ALA A 57 -6.28 -0.11 2.45
CA ALA A 57 -5.41 -1.18 1.98
C ALA A 57 -4.95 -2.10 3.11
N SER A 58 -4.71 -3.37 2.78
CA SER A 58 -4.07 -4.35 3.67
C SER A 58 -2.93 -5.03 2.94
N PHE A 59 -1.83 -5.32 3.65
CA PHE A 59 -0.67 -5.99 3.06
C PHE A 59 -0.66 -7.49 3.37
N SER A 60 -0.37 -8.29 2.35
CA SER A 60 0.02 -9.68 2.53
C SER A 60 1.53 -9.82 2.42
N HIS A 61 2.08 -10.88 3.00
CA HIS A 61 3.51 -11.17 2.93
C HIS A 61 3.75 -12.21 1.84
N GLY A 62 4.54 -11.82 0.85
CA GLY A 62 4.98 -12.68 -0.25
C GLY A 62 6.43 -12.37 -0.61
N ILE A 63 7.07 -13.28 -1.33
CA ILE A 63 8.44 -13.15 -1.80
C ILE A 63 8.45 -13.26 -3.32
N CYS A 64 8.92 -12.22 -4.02
CA CYS A 64 8.99 -12.23 -5.48
C CYS A 64 10.08 -13.20 -5.96
N ASN A 65 10.03 -13.57 -7.25
CA ASN A 65 10.99 -14.51 -7.83
C ASN A 65 12.45 -14.05 -7.66
N ASP A 66 12.73 -12.76 -7.84
CA ASP A 66 14.09 -12.22 -7.69
C ASP A 66 14.62 -12.40 -6.26
N CYS A 67 13.80 -12.12 -5.25
CA CYS A 67 14.18 -12.33 -3.85
C CYS A 67 14.29 -13.82 -3.52
N GLN A 68 13.48 -14.69 -4.12
CA GLN A 68 13.63 -16.13 -3.96
C GLN A 68 14.95 -16.61 -4.57
N ASP A 69 15.31 -16.11 -5.75
CA ASP A 69 16.58 -16.41 -6.41
C ASP A 69 17.77 -15.94 -5.58
N GLU A 70 17.71 -14.74 -4.99
CA GLU A 70 18.77 -14.24 -4.12
C GLU A 70 18.92 -15.06 -2.83
N LEU A 71 17.79 -15.46 -2.20
CA LEU A 71 17.82 -16.18 -0.92
C LEU A 71 18.10 -17.68 -1.08
N TYR A 72 17.64 -18.29 -2.16
CA TYR A 72 17.63 -19.75 -2.33
C TYR A 72 18.32 -20.22 -3.61
N GLY A 73 18.86 -19.34 -4.44
CA GLY A 73 19.47 -19.69 -5.74
C GLY A 73 20.60 -20.72 -5.66
N ASP A 74 21.33 -20.73 -4.54
CA ASP A 74 22.42 -21.68 -4.28
C ASP A 74 21.96 -22.98 -3.61
N GLN A 75 20.66 -23.15 -3.36
CA GLN A 75 20.11 -24.33 -2.71
C GLN A 75 19.67 -25.36 -3.74
N ASP A 76 20.19 -26.59 -3.63
CA ASP A 76 19.89 -27.68 -4.57
C ASP A 76 18.37 -27.90 -4.76
N TRP A 77 17.60 -27.91 -3.66
CA TRP A 77 16.14 -28.11 -3.69
C TRP A 77 15.41 -27.01 -4.47
N TYR A 78 15.91 -25.77 -4.45
CA TYR A 78 15.31 -24.64 -5.14
C TYR A 78 15.64 -24.67 -6.64
N VAL A 79 16.89 -25.02 -6.97
CA VAL A 79 17.35 -25.23 -8.34
C VAL A 79 16.56 -26.35 -9.02
N GLU A 80 16.39 -27.49 -8.34
CA GLU A 80 15.58 -28.62 -8.82
C GLU A 80 14.11 -28.21 -9.02
N MET A 81 13.49 -27.56 -8.03
CA MET A 81 12.11 -27.06 -8.12
C MET A 81 11.92 -26.15 -9.36
N LYS A 82 12.88 -25.26 -9.65
CA LYS A 82 12.79 -24.37 -10.82
C LYS A 82 12.97 -25.11 -12.15
N GLN A 83 13.73 -26.20 -12.18
CA GLN A 83 13.90 -27.02 -13.39
C GLN A 83 12.64 -27.82 -13.71
N ASP A 84 11.97 -28.37 -12.69
CA ASP A 84 10.74 -29.12 -12.88
C ASP A 84 9.57 -28.23 -13.30
N ASN A 85 9.48 -27.02 -12.75
CA ASN A 85 8.51 -26.01 -13.20
C ASN A 85 8.69 -25.60 -14.67
N ARG A 86 9.91 -25.70 -15.24
CA ARG A 86 10.15 -25.42 -16.67
C ARG A 86 9.75 -26.58 -17.59
N LYS A 87 9.71 -27.82 -17.11
CA LYS A 87 9.36 -29.00 -17.91
C LYS A 87 7.85 -29.21 -18.04
N GLY A 88 7.06 -28.56 -17.18
CA GLY A 88 5.60 -28.66 -17.15
C GLY A 88 4.83 -27.57 -17.91
N ASN A 89 5.51 -26.72 -18.69
CA ASN A 89 4.91 -25.67 -19.52
C ASN A 89 5.23 -25.91 -21.00
#